data_AF-A0A2E7AIE2-F1
#
_entry.id   AF-A0A2E7AIE2-F1
#
_cell.length_a   1.000
_cell.length_b   1.000
_cell.length_c   1.000
_cell.angle_alpha   90.00
_cell.angle_beta   90.00
_cell.angle_gamma   90.00
#
_symmetry.space_group_name_H-M   'P 1'
#
loop_
_entity.id
_entity.type
_entity.pdbx_description
1 polymer ?
#
loop_
_entity_poly.entity_id
_entity_poly.type
_entity_poly.pdbx_seq_one_letter_code
_entity_poly.pdbx_strand_id
1 'polypeptide(L)'
;MKATTLKKAALVAGSLSFLAGSAFSQTAVSGAGGYETLTIKAGKFNVLGLRLHEPQVVSGTFDSNTADSLTDDDVNFTDVLTAGKRYLVEIVDSGTVIEVDAWSGSDLTGLAGVEAADASDYTIRAAKTINDVFGAGNSAGLTGSAVADPSEASVIYVPAGTGFTQVFYSSLAGLDGWLNAATFAPAGDLPLNYVDGLIVNEKGAEDKSLVVTGMVKTTSTLLPVGSAFTYLGTTYPVGSTLDNSNLAASVTGSAAADPSQADVVYIPNADATGFDQYFYSSLAGLDGWLNAATFAPAGDVELSSGIIVSQSGTGAAFNAVQSAPAFYADL
;
A
#
# COMPACT_ATOMS: atom_id res chain seq x y z
N MET A 1 -16.21 -2.10 -33.91
CA MET A 1 -16.69 -1.58 -32.61
C MET A 1 -16.97 -2.76 -31.70
N LYS A 2 -16.00 -3.11 -30.83
CA LYS A 2 -16.20 -4.07 -29.75
C LYS A 2 -16.45 -3.24 -28.49
N ALA A 3 -17.61 -3.42 -27.88
CA ALA A 3 -17.92 -2.82 -26.60
C ALA A 3 -17.11 -3.54 -25.51
N THR A 4 -16.08 -2.88 -24.98
CA THR A 4 -15.42 -3.28 -23.74
C THR A 4 -16.28 -2.80 -22.57
N THR A 5 -16.89 -3.75 -21.89
CA THR A 5 -17.70 -3.51 -20.69
C THR A 5 -16.77 -3.12 -19.54
N LEU A 6 -16.60 -1.81 -19.31
CA LEU A 6 -15.97 -1.27 -18.10
C LEU A 6 -16.80 -1.69 -16.88
N LYS A 7 -16.31 -2.66 -16.11
CA LYS A 7 -16.79 -2.93 -14.75
C LYS A 7 -16.31 -1.77 -13.88
N LYS A 8 -17.16 -0.75 -13.74
CA LYS A 8 -16.91 0.43 -12.91
C LYS A 8 -16.68 0.00 -11.45
N ALA A 9 -15.52 0.31 -10.89
CA ALA A 9 -15.38 0.50 -9.46
C ALA A 9 -16.32 1.65 -9.05
N ALA A 10 -17.20 1.40 -8.07
CA ALA A 10 -18.09 2.43 -7.55
C ALA A 10 -17.40 3.13 -6.38
N LEU A 11 -16.86 4.34 -6.61
CA LEU A 11 -16.53 5.25 -5.52
C LEU A 11 -17.83 5.92 -5.07
N VAL A 12 -18.39 5.49 -3.94
CA VAL A 12 -19.40 6.27 -3.24
C VAL A 12 -18.65 7.19 -2.28
N ALA A 13 -18.45 8.45 -2.68
CA ALA A 13 -17.97 9.49 -1.79
C ALA A 13 -19.06 9.76 -0.74
N GLY A 14 -18.95 9.11 0.42
CA GLY A 14 -19.78 9.35 1.58
C GLY A 14 -18.90 9.79 2.73
N SER A 15 -19.27 10.85 3.44
CA SER A 15 -18.63 11.23 4.69
C SER A 15 -18.80 10.09 5.70
N LEU A 16 -17.73 9.32 5.98
CA LEU A 16 -17.71 8.32 7.04
C LEU A 16 -17.44 9.02 8.38
N SER A 17 -18.50 9.42 9.08
CA SER A 17 -18.40 9.97 10.43
C SER A 17 -18.23 8.83 11.44
N PHE A 18 -17.01 8.58 11.93
CA PHE A 18 -16.77 7.65 13.04
C PHE A 18 -17.07 8.35 14.37
N LEU A 19 -18.21 8.02 15.00
CA LEU A 19 -18.53 8.43 16.37
C LEU A 19 -17.72 7.58 17.35
N ALA A 20 -16.54 8.05 17.76
CA ALA A 20 -15.82 7.48 18.89
C ALA A 20 -16.51 7.90 20.21
N GLY A 21 -17.05 6.93 20.95
CA GLY A 21 -17.68 7.17 22.24
C GLY A 21 -16.66 7.28 23.37
N SER A 22 -16.44 8.50 23.87
CA SER A 22 -16.57 8.87 25.29
C SER A 22 -16.39 10.38 25.43
N ALA A 23 -17.06 10.96 26.43
CA ALA A 23 -17.35 12.39 26.51
C ALA A 23 -16.14 13.25 26.91
N PHE A 24 -15.26 13.60 25.97
CA PHE A 24 -14.47 14.84 25.95
C PHE A 24 -14.17 15.18 24.48
N SER A 25 -14.55 16.40 24.05
CA SER A 25 -14.26 17.04 22.75
C SER A 25 -14.14 16.10 21.53
N GLN A 26 -15.26 15.75 20.91
CA GLN A 26 -15.28 14.99 19.65
C GLN A 26 -14.80 15.87 18.49
N THR A 27 -13.58 15.64 18.01
CA THR A 27 -13.18 16.09 16.67
C THR A 27 -13.86 15.17 15.67
N ALA A 28 -14.79 15.70 14.87
CA ALA A 28 -15.30 14.96 13.72
C ALA A 28 -14.14 14.71 12.74
N VAL A 29 -13.80 13.45 12.47
CA VAL A 29 -12.88 13.13 11.38
C VAL A 29 -13.65 13.27 10.07
N SER A 30 -13.47 14.40 9.37
CA SER A 30 -14.02 14.60 8.03
C SER A 30 -12.99 14.18 6.98
N GLY A 31 -13.38 13.31 6.06
CA GLY A 31 -12.62 13.01 4.85
C GLY A 31 -13.43 12.12 3.90
N ALA A 32 -12.96 11.97 2.67
CA ALA A 32 -13.58 11.07 1.69
C ALA A 32 -13.40 9.61 2.13
N GLY A 33 -14.46 9.06 2.72
CA GLY A 33 -14.55 7.65 3.07
C GLY A 33 -15.07 6.80 1.91
N GLY A 34 -14.68 5.52 1.87
CA GLY A 34 -15.15 4.62 0.84
C GLY A 34 -14.84 3.14 1.10
N TYR A 35 -15.12 2.34 0.08
CA TYR A 35 -14.72 0.94 0.02
C TYR A 35 -14.15 0.61 -1.36
N GLU A 36 -13.26 -0.36 -1.39
CA GLU A 36 -12.68 -0.92 -2.59
C GLU A 36 -12.90 -2.43 -2.58
N THR A 37 -13.24 -2.99 -3.74
CA THR A 37 -13.32 -4.43 -3.91
C THR A 37 -12.19 -4.92 -4.80
N LEU A 38 -11.27 -5.67 -4.20
CA LEU A 38 -10.16 -6.34 -4.86
C LEU A 38 -10.55 -7.80 -5.15
N THR A 39 -10.26 -8.26 -6.37
CA THR A 39 -10.45 -9.67 -6.71
C THR A 39 -9.16 -10.43 -6.45
N ILE A 40 -9.22 -11.48 -5.66
CA ILE A 40 -8.13 -12.44 -5.45
C ILE A 40 -8.41 -13.65 -6.34
N LYS A 41 -7.56 -13.87 -7.33
CA LYS A 41 -7.68 -14.95 -8.31
C LYS A 41 -7.31 -16.29 -7.71
N ALA A 42 -8.17 -17.28 -7.96
CA ALA A 42 -8.04 -18.62 -7.45
C ALA A 42 -6.83 -19.37 -8.05
N GLY A 43 -6.08 -20.09 -7.22
CA GLY A 43 -4.94 -20.90 -7.66
C GLY A 43 -3.77 -20.08 -8.22
N LYS A 44 -3.65 -18.80 -7.85
CA LYS A 44 -2.67 -17.84 -8.40
C LYS A 44 -1.99 -17.03 -7.29
N PHE A 45 -0.86 -16.41 -7.67
CA PHE A 45 -0.25 -15.33 -6.92
C PHE A 45 -0.89 -14.01 -7.34
N ASN A 46 -1.41 -13.28 -6.36
CA ASN A 46 -2.06 -11.99 -6.56
C ASN A 46 -1.20 -10.92 -5.91
N VAL A 47 -0.87 -9.84 -6.62
CA VAL A 47 -0.21 -8.67 -6.02
C VAL A 47 -1.27 -7.62 -5.73
N LEU A 48 -1.36 -7.21 -4.47
CA LEU A 48 -2.38 -6.29 -3.96
C LEU A 48 -1.71 -5.15 -3.20
N GLY A 49 -2.32 -3.96 -3.22
CA GLY A 49 -1.98 -2.86 -2.32
C GLY A 49 -3.21 -2.34 -1.61
N LEU A 50 -3.00 -1.66 -0.49
CA LEU A 50 -4.08 -1.10 0.33
C LEU A 50 -4.25 0.38 0.01
N ARG A 51 -5.36 0.74 -0.65
CA ARG A 51 -5.60 2.11 -1.15
C ARG A 51 -6.58 2.92 -0.29
N LEU A 52 -6.99 2.33 0.82
CA LEU A 52 -7.89 2.90 1.80
C LEU A 52 -7.27 2.72 3.18
N HIS A 53 -7.19 3.82 3.92
CA HIS A 53 -6.41 3.93 5.13
C HIS A 53 -7.31 4.01 6.36
N GLU A 54 -6.75 3.72 7.53
CA GLU A 54 -7.44 4.03 8.78
C GLU A 54 -7.69 5.54 8.91
N PRO A 55 -8.72 5.95 9.67
CA PRO A 55 -8.94 7.33 10.02
C PRO A 55 -7.68 7.98 10.62
N GLN A 56 -7.55 9.27 10.36
CA GLN A 56 -6.53 10.08 11.00
C GLN A 56 -6.75 10.08 12.52
N VAL A 57 -5.66 9.83 13.26
CA VAL A 57 -5.65 9.83 14.73
C VAL A 57 -5.23 11.19 15.26
N VAL A 58 -4.18 11.77 14.67
CA VAL A 58 -3.67 13.11 15.02
C VAL A 58 -2.98 13.72 13.80
N SER A 59 -2.91 15.05 13.76
CA SER A 59 -2.12 15.82 12.80
C SER A 59 -1.55 17.04 13.52
N GLY A 60 -0.43 17.55 13.03
CA GLY A 60 0.21 18.72 13.59
C GLY A 60 1.37 19.17 12.72
N THR A 61 2.25 19.95 13.33
CA THR A 61 3.52 20.37 12.75
C THR A 61 4.60 19.97 13.74
N PHE A 62 5.66 19.30 13.30
CA PHE A 62 6.75 18.96 14.20
C PHE A 62 7.58 20.21 14.53
N ASP A 63 7.87 20.41 15.82
CA ASP A 63 8.76 21.45 16.32
C ASP A 63 10.23 21.11 16.10
N SER A 64 10.55 19.81 16.10
CA SER A 64 11.92 19.33 15.89
C SER A 64 11.97 17.98 15.22
N ASN A 65 12.91 17.84 14.30
CA ASN A 65 13.15 16.60 13.57
C ASN A 65 14.64 16.25 13.60
N THR A 66 14.92 15.00 13.92
CA THR A 66 16.25 14.40 13.83
C THR A 66 16.17 13.12 13.00
N ALA A 67 17.29 12.45 12.75
CA ALA A 67 17.29 11.18 12.02
C ALA A 67 16.44 10.09 12.72
N ASP A 68 16.38 10.10 14.06
CA ASP A 68 15.80 9.02 14.86
C ASP A 68 14.54 9.43 15.66
N SER A 69 14.15 10.72 15.60
CA SER A 69 13.02 11.23 16.38
C SER A 69 12.34 12.43 15.74
N LEU A 70 11.02 12.48 15.90
CA LEU A 70 10.13 13.56 15.52
C LEU A 70 9.39 14.06 16.76
N THR A 71 9.43 15.35 17.04
CA THR A 71 8.86 15.96 18.25
C THR A 71 7.79 16.99 17.90
N ASP A 72 6.65 16.91 18.56
CA ASP A 72 5.58 17.90 18.55
C ASP A 72 5.22 18.24 20.00
N ASP A 73 5.66 19.40 20.48
CA ASP A 73 5.50 19.84 21.87
C ASP A 73 4.03 20.11 22.22
N ASP A 74 3.16 20.29 21.22
CA ASP A 74 1.72 20.51 21.38
C ASP A 74 0.93 19.20 21.51
N VAL A 75 1.52 18.04 21.22
CA VAL A 75 0.87 16.73 21.25
C VAL A 75 1.57 15.78 22.21
N ASN A 76 0.79 15.13 23.10
CA ASN A 76 1.27 13.97 23.85
C ASN A 76 0.88 12.67 23.13
N PHE A 77 1.81 12.09 22.38
CA PHE A 77 1.63 10.83 21.66
C PHE A 77 1.31 9.64 22.56
N THR A 78 1.73 9.67 23.83
CA THR A 78 1.35 8.61 24.80
C THR A 78 -0.15 8.62 25.11
N ASP A 79 -0.79 9.79 25.03
CA ASP A 79 -2.23 9.93 25.30
C ASP A 79 -3.09 9.61 24.07
N VAL A 80 -2.57 9.86 22.85
CA VAL A 80 -3.34 9.72 21.60
C VAL A 80 -3.07 8.43 20.83
N LEU A 81 -1.91 7.79 21.02
CA LEU A 81 -1.51 6.56 20.33
C LEU A 81 -1.65 5.34 21.27
N THR A 82 -2.00 4.19 20.69
CA THR A 82 -2.21 2.94 21.44
C THR A 82 -0.97 2.05 21.37
N ALA A 83 -0.38 1.73 22.53
CA ALA A 83 0.80 0.89 22.60
C ALA A 83 0.57 -0.49 21.96
N GLY A 84 1.60 -1.00 21.28
CA GLY A 84 1.53 -2.28 20.55
C GLY A 84 0.93 -2.19 19.14
N LYS A 85 0.62 -0.98 18.65
CA LYS A 85 0.24 -0.74 17.26
C LYS A 85 1.36 -0.04 16.50
N ARG A 86 1.46 -0.34 15.20
CA ARG A 86 2.23 0.46 14.25
C ARG A 86 1.40 1.64 13.75
N TYR A 87 2.04 2.79 13.70
CA TYR A 87 1.51 3.99 13.09
C TYR A 87 2.31 4.37 11.85
N LEU A 88 1.61 5.00 10.90
CA LEU A 88 2.17 5.56 9.68
C LEU A 88 2.05 7.08 9.79
N VAL A 89 3.20 7.74 9.85
CA VAL A 89 3.31 9.20 9.87
C VAL A 89 3.48 9.66 8.43
N GLU A 90 2.50 10.38 7.93
CA GLU A 90 2.46 10.93 6.58
C GLU A 90 2.91 12.39 6.63
N ILE A 91 4.06 12.70 6.03
CA ILE A 91 4.52 14.08 5.90
C ILE A 91 3.78 14.71 4.72
N VAL A 92 3.01 15.77 5.00
CA VAL A 92 2.05 16.35 4.05
C VAL A 92 2.75 16.91 2.81
N ASP A 93 3.84 17.67 3.02
CA ASP A 93 4.53 18.39 1.94
C ASP A 93 5.32 17.46 1.01
N SER A 94 5.94 16.42 1.57
CA SER A 94 6.80 15.50 0.80
C SER A 94 6.07 14.25 0.33
N GLY A 95 4.95 13.89 0.96
CA GLY A 95 4.28 12.59 0.77
C GLY A 95 5.03 11.42 1.42
N THR A 96 6.09 11.68 2.20
CA THR A 96 6.86 10.65 2.90
C THR A 96 5.98 9.90 3.88
N VAL A 97 6.17 8.58 3.98
CA VAL A 97 5.51 7.72 4.96
C VAL A 97 6.59 7.13 5.86
N ILE A 98 6.48 7.41 7.16
CA ILE A 98 7.42 6.92 8.18
C ILE A 98 6.67 5.93 9.06
N GLU A 99 7.27 4.77 9.28
CA GLU A 99 6.75 3.76 10.20
C GLU A 99 7.19 4.07 11.63
N VAL A 100 6.25 4.01 12.56
CA VAL A 100 6.51 4.29 13.98
C VAL A 100 5.90 3.21 14.86
N ASP A 101 6.74 2.60 15.69
CA ASP A 101 6.36 1.58 16.67
C ASP A 101 6.54 2.01 18.13
N ALA A 102 7.21 3.15 18.36
CA ALA A 102 7.56 3.62 19.70
C ALA A 102 7.38 5.13 19.83
N TRP A 103 6.98 5.56 21.02
CA TRP A 103 6.78 6.97 21.34
C TRP A 103 6.83 7.17 22.85
N SER A 104 7.11 8.39 23.28
CA SER A 104 7.08 8.78 24.69
C SER A 104 6.81 10.28 24.82
N GLY A 105 5.77 10.65 25.56
CA GLY A 105 5.37 12.05 25.65
C GLY A 105 5.14 12.65 24.27
N SER A 106 5.89 13.71 23.95
CA SER A 106 5.84 14.47 22.70
C SER A 106 6.75 13.93 21.59
N ASP A 107 7.43 12.81 21.81
CA ASP A 107 8.41 12.26 20.88
C ASP A 107 7.91 10.98 20.23
N LEU A 108 7.96 10.93 18.90
CA LEU A 108 7.96 9.68 18.14
C LEU A 108 9.41 9.19 18.02
N THR A 109 9.61 7.89 18.20
CA THR A 109 10.92 7.23 18.18
C THR A 109 10.84 5.88 17.49
N GLY A 110 11.98 5.24 17.23
CA GLY A 110 11.99 3.96 16.52
C GLY A 110 11.45 4.10 15.10
N LEU A 111 11.80 5.23 14.45
CA LEU A 111 11.41 5.55 13.09
C LEU A 111 12.05 4.54 12.14
N ALA A 112 11.27 4.05 11.17
CA ALA A 112 11.77 3.29 10.04
C ALA A 112 11.27 3.90 8.73
N GLY A 113 12.11 3.79 7.70
CA GLY A 113 11.73 4.15 6.32
C GLY A 113 12.48 5.32 5.72
N VAL A 114 12.78 6.42 6.45
CA VAL A 114 13.47 7.62 5.90
C VAL A 114 14.13 8.45 7.02
N GLU A 115 15.13 9.28 6.67
CA GLU A 115 15.63 10.39 7.51
C GLU A 115 14.57 11.50 7.62
N ALA A 116 14.18 11.86 8.83
CA ALA A 116 13.10 12.82 9.11
C ALA A 116 13.45 14.31 8.85
N ALA A 117 14.53 14.59 8.11
CA ALA A 117 15.18 15.90 8.03
C ALA A 117 14.28 17.06 7.54
N ASP A 118 13.16 16.77 6.85
CA ASP A 118 12.26 17.76 6.24
C ASP A 118 10.78 17.61 6.66
N ALA A 119 10.48 17.01 7.82
CA ALA A 119 9.12 16.78 8.28
C ALA A 119 8.48 18.03 8.93
N SER A 120 7.72 18.84 8.17
CA SER A 120 6.96 19.97 8.72
C SER A 120 5.60 19.50 9.26
N ASP A 121 4.61 19.47 8.38
CA ASP A 121 3.23 19.12 8.68
C ASP A 121 3.02 17.62 8.49
N TYR A 122 2.29 17.02 9.42
CA TYR A 122 2.09 15.58 9.44
C TYR A 122 0.66 15.16 9.72
N THR A 123 0.35 13.93 9.32
CA THR A 123 -0.85 13.21 9.72
C THR A 123 -0.47 11.81 10.16
N ILE A 124 -1.03 11.32 11.27
CA ILE A 124 -0.78 9.97 11.78
C ILE A 124 -2.02 9.10 11.63
N ARG A 125 -1.82 7.90 11.08
CA ARG A 125 -2.84 6.85 10.93
C ARG A 125 -2.32 5.54 11.49
N ALA A 126 -3.20 4.70 12.03
CA ALA A 126 -2.80 3.34 12.37
C ALA A 126 -2.58 2.54 11.07
N ALA A 127 -1.56 1.68 11.04
CA ALA A 127 -1.44 0.68 10.00
C ALA A 127 -2.59 -0.35 10.15
N LYS A 128 -3.19 -0.78 9.04
CA LYS A 128 -4.14 -1.90 9.06
C LYS A 128 -3.41 -3.19 9.40
N THR A 129 -4.08 -4.13 10.04
CA THR A 129 -3.52 -5.46 10.34
C THR A 129 -4.05 -6.54 9.40
N ILE A 130 -3.48 -7.74 9.47
CA ILE A 130 -4.05 -8.93 8.81
C ILE A 130 -5.51 -9.13 9.22
N ASN A 131 -5.84 -8.96 10.50
CA ASN A 131 -7.20 -9.06 11.03
C ASN A 131 -8.13 -8.01 10.41
N ASP A 132 -7.67 -6.78 10.21
CA ASP A 132 -8.50 -5.70 9.64
C ASP A 132 -8.81 -5.92 8.16
N VAL A 133 -7.84 -6.45 7.40
CA VAL A 133 -7.97 -6.64 5.94
C VAL A 133 -8.66 -7.96 5.61
N PHE A 134 -8.19 -9.07 6.17
CA PHE A 134 -8.67 -10.40 5.81
C PHE A 134 -9.73 -10.97 6.78
N GLY A 135 -9.97 -10.25 7.88
CA GLY A 135 -10.89 -10.62 8.94
C GLY A 135 -10.27 -11.58 9.95
N ALA A 136 -10.49 -11.35 11.25
CA ALA A 136 -9.96 -12.21 12.31
C ALA A 136 -10.36 -13.68 12.20
N GLY A 137 -11.55 -13.96 11.65
CA GLY A 137 -12.04 -15.31 11.35
C GLY A 137 -11.90 -15.71 9.88
N ASN A 138 -11.00 -15.07 9.12
CA ASN A 138 -10.83 -15.23 7.67
C ASN A 138 -12.13 -14.99 6.88
N SER A 139 -12.80 -13.86 7.15
CA SER A 139 -14.01 -13.46 6.42
C SER A 139 -13.74 -13.12 4.95
N ALA A 140 -12.48 -12.86 4.58
CA ALA A 140 -12.06 -12.78 3.17
C ALA A 140 -12.20 -14.13 2.44
N GLY A 141 -12.32 -15.23 3.17
CA GLY A 141 -12.62 -16.55 2.63
C GLY A 141 -11.43 -17.19 1.89
N LEU A 142 -10.20 -16.82 2.25
CA LEU A 142 -9.00 -17.49 1.75
C LEU A 142 -9.01 -18.96 2.19
N THR A 143 -8.32 -19.82 1.44
CA THR A 143 -8.22 -21.23 1.83
C THR A 143 -7.41 -21.38 3.12
N GLY A 144 -8.03 -21.83 4.21
CA GLY A 144 -7.34 -22.11 5.48
C GLY A 144 -6.89 -23.57 5.61
N SER A 145 -6.08 -23.88 6.62
CA SER A 145 -5.67 -25.27 6.94
C SER A 145 -6.29 -25.78 8.25
N ALA A 146 -6.93 -26.94 8.18
CA ALA A 146 -7.52 -27.63 9.33
C ALA A 146 -6.50 -28.41 10.18
N VAL A 147 -5.27 -28.55 9.68
CA VAL A 147 -4.18 -29.28 10.35
C VAL A 147 -2.98 -28.39 10.66
N ALA A 148 -3.15 -27.07 10.52
CA ALA A 148 -2.10 -26.06 10.65
C ALA A 148 -0.89 -26.33 9.74
N ASP A 149 -1.13 -26.65 8.47
CA ASP A 149 -0.10 -26.78 7.44
C ASP A 149 -0.19 -25.63 6.41
N PRO A 150 0.80 -24.71 6.35
CA PRO A 150 0.83 -23.65 5.34
C PRO A 150 0.95 -24.18 3.90
N SER A 151 1.36 -25.43 3.69
CA SER A 151 1.40 -26.07 2.37
C SER A 151 0.00 -26.38 1.82
N GLU A 152 -1.03 -26.44 2.66
CA GLU A 152 -2.43 -26.65 2.28
C GLU A 152 -3.25 -25.35 2.27
N ALA A 153 -2.81 -24.34 3.03
CA ALA A 153 -3.47 -23.04 3.12
C ALA A 153 -2.99 -22.04 2.07
N SER A 154 -3.83 -21.06 1.76
CA SER A 154 -3.41 -19.82 1.14
C SER A 154 -2.42 -19.08 2.04
N VAL A 155 -1.43 -18.45 1.41
CA VAL A 155 -0.35 -17.76 2.12
C VAL A 155 -0.30 -16.30 1.68
N ILE A 156 -0.30 -15.40 2.65
CA ILE A 156 -0.08 -13.97 2.48
C ILE A 156 1.40 -13.70 2.75
N TYR A 157 2.07 -13.07 1.80
CA TYR A 157 3.45 -12.62 1.92
C TYR A 157 3.41 -11.10 2.16
N VAL A 158 3.80 -10.71 3.37
CA VAL A 158 3.90 -9.31 3.81
C VAL A 158 5.38 -8.91 3.73
N PRO A 159 5.75 -7.86 2.96
CA PRO A 159 7.12 -7.36 2.93
C PRO A 159 7.66 -7.09 4.33
N ALA A 160 8.93 -7.43 4.57
CA ALA A 160 9.58 -7.30 5.88
C ALA A 160 11.05 -6.87 5.73
N GLY A 161 11.28 -5.71 5.11
CA GLY A 161 12.61 -5.24 4.74
C GLY A 161 13.24 -6.15 3.68
N THR A 162 14.06 -7.12 4.10
CA THR A 162 14.61 -8.15 3.20
C THR A 162 13.72 -9.40 3.21
N GLY A 163 12.86 -9.54 2.20
CA GLY A 163 12.00 -10.70 2.03
C GLY A 163 10.59 -10.50 2.60
N PHE A 164 9.97 -11.60 3.04
CA PHE A 164 8.55 -11.61 3.42
C PHE A 164 8.29 -12.37 4.72
N THR A 165 7.44 -11.79 5.56
CA THR A 165 6.72 -12.54 6.59
C THR A 165 5.57 -13.28 5.92
N GLN A 166 5.52 -14.60 6.09
CA GLN A 166 4.46 -15.45 5.54
C GLN A 166 3.40 -15.72 6.60
N VAL A 167 2.14 -15.46 6.26
CA VAL A 167 0.99 -15.61 7.16
C VAL A 167 -0.05 -16.50 6.49
N PHE A 168 -0.62 -17.45 7.24
CA PHE A 168 -1.68 -18.33 6.78
C PHE A 168 -2.77 -18.48 7.85
N TYR A 169 -3.97 -18.84 7.45
CA TYR A 169 -5.07 -19.09 8.40
C TYR A 169 -5.17 -20.56 8.76
N SER A 170 -5.27 -20.88 10.05
CA SER A 170 -5.59 -22.22 10.53
C SER A 170 -6.92 -22.27 11.27
N SER A 171 -7.62 -23.40 11.11
CA SER A 171 -8.82 -23.76 11.88
C SER A 171 -8.58 -24.94 12.83
N LEU A 172 -7.31 -25.34 13.03
CA LEU A 172 -6.95 -26.39 13.98
C LEU A 172 -7.18 -25.87 15.40
N ALA A 173 -7.95 -26.60 16.20
CA ALA A 173 -8.25 -26.20 17.58
C ALA A 173 -6.97 -26.00 18.42
N GLY A 174 -6.84 -24.85 19.08
CA GLY A 174 -5.65 -24.47 19.86
C GLY A 174 -4.54 -23.81 19.03
N LEU A 175 -4.71 -23.75 17.72
CA LEU A 175 -3.91 -22.99 16.76
C LEU A 175 -4.85 -22.25 15.77
N ASP A 176 -6.05 -21.91 16.20
CA ASP A 176 -7.03 -21.21 15.36
C ASP A 176 -6.64 -19.74 15.16
N GLY A 177 -6.79 -19.26 13.93
CA GLY A 177 -6.51 -17.88 13.54
C GLY A 177 -5.38 -17.73 12.52
N TRP A 178 -4.93 -16.49 12.34
CA TRP A 178 -3.79 -16.15 11.49
C TRP A 178 -2.48 -16.46 12.19
N LEU A 179 -1.64 -17.26 11.55
CA LEU A 179 -0.36 -17.71 12.09
C LEU A 179 0.78 -17.36 11.16
N ASN A 180 1.94 -17.05 11.74
CA ASN A 180 3.20 -17.02 11.00
C ASN A 180 3.52 -18.44 10.50
N ALA A 181 3.78 -18.59 9.20
CA ALA A 181 4.00 -19.88 8.56
C ALA A 181 5.28 -20.60 9.00
N ALA A 182 6.26 -19.88 9.53
CA ALA A 182 7.53 -20.45 9.99
C ALA A 182 7.50 -20.79 11.49
N THR A 183 6.85 -19.97 12.31
CA THR A 183 6.91 -20.08 13.78
C THR A 183 5.61 -20.55 14.43
N PHE A 184 4.49 -20.55 13.70
CA PHE A 184 3.14 -20.79 14.22
C PHE A 184 2.71 -19.84 15.35
N ALA A 185 3.41 -18.72 15.52
CA ALA A 185 2.99 -17.65 16.42
C ALA A 185 1.77 -16.91 15.84
N PRO A 186 0.85 -16.39 16.68
CA PRO A 186 -0.23 -15.54 16.23
C PRO A 186 0.28 -14.36 15.41
N ALA A 187 -0.35 -14.09 14.27
CA ALA A 187 0.05 -13.06 13.31
C ALA A 187 -1.14 -12.19 12.84
N GLY A 188 -2.29 -12.29 13.50
CA GLY A 188 -3.47 -11.48 13.15
C GLY A 188 -3.23 -9.98 13.29
N ASP A 189 -2.40 -9.56 14.25
CA ASP A 189 -2.08 -8.17 14.52
C ASP A 189 -0.82 -7.69 13.77
N LEU A 190 -0.29 -8.48 12.83
CA LEU A 190 0.82 -8.07 11.98
C LEU A 190 0.40 -6.84 11.16
N PRO A 191 1.07 -5.68 11.31
CA PRO A 191 0.71 -4.47 10.59
C PRO A 191 1.08 -4.55 9.11
N LEU A 192 0.32 -3.84 8.28
CA LEU A 192 0.44 -3.76 6.84
C LEU A 192 0.67 -2.29 6.46
N ASN A 193 1.87 -1.97 5.99
CA ASN A 193 2.19 -0.65 5.48
C ASN A 193 1.55 -0.50 4.09
N TYR A 194 0.78 0.57 3.87
CA TYR A 194 0.01 0.68 2.64
C TYR A 194 0.87 0.94 1.40
N VAL A 195 2.09 1.47 1.58
CA VAL A 195 3.07 1.68 0.51
C VAL A 195 3.68 0.37 0.04
N ASP A 196 3.55 -0.70 0.83
CA ASP A 196 4.05 -2.03 0.51
C ASP A 196 2.99 -2.86 -0.24
N GLY A 197 3.45 -3.54 -1.30
CA GLY A 197 2.63 -4.49 -2.04
C GLY A 197 2.62 -5.86 -1.36
N LEU A 198 1.44 -6.40 -1.11
CA LEU A 198 1.23 -7.75 -0.58
C LEU A 198 1.15 -8.76 -1.70
N ILE A 199 1.63 -9.99 -1.45
CA ILE A 199 1.36 -11.13 -2.33
C ILE A 199 0.40 -12.08 -1.64
N VAL A 200 -0.69 -12.46 -2.30
CA VAL A 200 -1.61 -13.50 -1.83
C VAL A 200 -1.53 -14.69 -2.79
N ASN A 201 -0.97 -15.79 -2.29
CA ASN A 201 -1.01 -17.08 -2.95
C ASN A 201 -2.30 -17.80 -2.55
N GLU A 202 -3.37 -17.61 -3.33
CA GLU A 202 -4.65 -18.24 -3.04
C GLU A 202 -4.67 -19.67 -3.59
N LYS A 203 -4.87 -20.66 -2.71
CA LYS A 203 -4.90 -22.09 -3.09
C LYS A 203 -6.29 -22.63 -3.39
N GLY A 204 -7.33 -21.84 -3.16
CA GLY A 204 -8.70 -22.21 -3.44
C GLY A 204 -9.00 -22.29 -4.94
N ALA A 205 -10.15 -22.89 -5.25
CA ALA A 205 -10.63 -23.05 -6.62
C ALA A 205 -11.50 -21.89 -7.12
N GLU A 206 -11.95 -21.01 -6.22
CA GLU A 206 -12.87 -19.90 -6.53
C GLU A 206 -12.22 -18.55 -6.26
N ASP A 207 -12.50 -17.57 -7.14
CA ASP A 207 -12.06 -16.19 -6.94
C ASP A 207 -12.69 -15.63 -5.65
N LYS A 208 -11.93 -14.82 -4.90
CA LYS A 208 -12.40 -14.15 -3.68
C LYS A 208 -12.58 -12.66 -3.92
N SER A 209 -13.54 -12.08 -3.22
CA SER A 209 -13.81 -10.65 -3.22
C SER A 209 -13.36 -10.07 -1.88
N LEU A 210 -12.18 -9.46 -1.87
CA LEU A 210 -11.65 -8.75 -0.71
C LEU A 210 -12.24 -7.33 -0.70
N VAL A 211 -13.01 -7.00 0.33
CA VAL A 211 -13.55 -5.65 0.50
C VAL A 211 -12.71 -4.93 1.54
N VAL A 212 -12.03 -3.86 1.11
CA VAL A 212 -11.27 -2.98 1.99
C VAL A 212 -12.09 -1.71 2.19
N THR A 213 -12.18 -1.21 3.41
CA THR A 213 -12.86 0.05 3.74
C THR A 213 -11.89 1.01 4.42
N GLY A 214 -12.14 2.30 4.29
CA GLY A 214 -11.33 3.31 4.95
C GLY A 214 -11.44 4.68 4.31
N MET A 215 -10.46 5.51 4.64
CA MET A 215 -10.30 6.87 4.14
C MET A 215 -9.44 6.86 2.88
N VAL A 216 -9.82 7.69 1.93
CA VAL A 216 -9.06 7.95 0.71
C VAL A 216 -8.00 9.01 1.00
N LYS A 217 -6.75 8.75 0.61
CA LYS A 217 -5.70 9.76 0.63
C LYS A 217 -5.81 10.66 -0.61
N THR A 218 -5.67 11.97 -0.41
CA THR A 218 -5.81 13.00 -1.45
C THR A 218 -4.48 13.71 -1.77
N THR A 219 -3.45 13.50 -0.96
CA THR A 219 -2.11 14.06 -1.13
C THR A 219 -1.17 13.06 -1.78
N SER A 220 -0.07 13.55 -2.37
CA SER A 220 1.00 12.70 -2.94
C SER A 220 1.59 11.73 -1.91
N THR A 221 2.12 10.61 -2.40
CA THR A 221 2.81 9.59 -1.59
C THR A 221 4.16 9.27 -2.22
N LEU A 222 5.18 9.13 -1.38
CA LEU A 222 6.44 8.50 -1.78
C LEU A 222 6.37 6.99 -1.59
N LEU A 223 6.61 6.25 -2.67
CA LEU A 223 6.71 4.80 -2.67
C LEU A 223 8.19 4.40 -2.62
N PRO A 224 8.66 3.75 -1.55
CA PRO A 224 10.08 3.43 -1.39
C PRO A 224 10.48 2.28 -2.32
N VAL A 225 11.35 2.52 -3.29
CA VAL A 225 11.93 1.50 -4.16
C VAL A 225 13.34 1.19 -3.66
N GLY A 226 13.46 0.13 -2.87
CA GLY A 226 14.70 -0.20 -2.14
C GLY A 226 15.48 -1.40 -2.66
N SER A 227 14.91 -2.16 -3.60
CA SER A 227 15.48 -3.42 -4.08
C SER A 227 15.29 -3.62 -5.57
N ALA A 228 16.05 -4.57 -6.14
CA ALA A 228 15.97 -4.93 -7.55
C ALA A 228 14.55 -5.20 -8.05
N PHE A 229 13.68 -5.76 -7.20
CA PHE A 229 12.23 -5.90 -7.44
C PHE A 229 11.48 -5.52 -6.18
N THR A 230 10.83 -4.37 -6.18
CA THR A 230 10.08 -3.87 -5.02
C THR A 230 8.58 -3.96 -5.27
N TYR A 231 7.85 -4.61 -4.37
CA TYR A 231 6.39 -4.71 -4.41
C TYR A 231 5.79 -3.50 -3.71
N LEU A 232 4.97 -2.75 -4.44
CA LEU A 232 4.42 -1.47 -3.95
C LEU A 232 2.91 -1.50 -3.96
N GLY A 233 2.31 -0.93 -2.93
CA GLY A 233 0.90 -0.58 -2.90
C GLY A 233 0.71 0.80 -3.53
N THR A 234 -0.16 0.90 -4.53
CA THR A 234 -0.53 2.20 -5.10
C THR A 234 -1.53 2.89 -4.17
N THR A 235 -1.50 4.22 -4.13
CA THR A 235 -2.26 4.98 -3.12
C THR A 235 -3.71 5.23 -3.54
N TYR A 236 -3.97 5.47 -4.83
CA TYR A 236 -5.27 6.00 -5.27
C TYR A 236 -6.16 4.91 -5.86
N PRO A 237 -7.37 4.69 -5.31
CA PRO A 237 -8.23 3.59 -5.74
C PRO A 237 -8.79 3.70 -7.16
N VAL A 238 -8.89 4.91 -7.73
CA VAL A 238 -9.48 5.14 -9.04
C VAL A 238 -8.70 6.17 -9.86
N GLY A 239 -8.63 5.96 -11.17
CA GLY A 239 -8.22 6.98 -12.13
C GLY A 239 -6.73 7.30 -12.17
N SER A 240 -5.88 6.55 -11.47
CA SER A 240 -4.43 6.66 -11.60
C SER A 240 -3.94 5.84 -12.79
N THR A 241 -3.24 6.47 -13.72
CA THR A 241 -2.62 5.86 -14.91
C THR A 241 -1.11 6.08 -14.89
N LEU A 242 -0.37 5.39 -15.76
CA LEU A 242 1.06 5.61 -15.90
C LEU A 242 1.38 7.10 -16.17
N ASP A 243 0.66 7.76 -17.07
CA ASP A 243 0.89 9.19 -17.40
C ASP A 243 0.57 10.13 -16.23
N ASN A 244 -0.55 9.93 -15.53
CA ASN A 244 -1.00 10.88 -14.50
C ASN A 244 -0.48 10.57 -13.09
N SER A 245 0.15 9.42 -12.89
CA SER A 245 0.69 8.99 -11.59
C SER A 245 1.94 9.75 -11.15
N ASN A 246 2.61 10.45 -12.07
CA ASN A 246 3.91 11.10 -11.87
C ASN A 246 5.10 10.14 -11.61
N LEU A 247 4.91 8.82 -11.77
CA LEU A 247 6.00 7.84 -11.62
C LEU A 247 7.17 8.12 -12.58
N ALA A 248 6.87 8.66 -13.77
CA ALA A 248 7.86 9.02 -14.79
C ALA A 248 8.93 10.01 -14.29
N ALA A 249 8.59 10.84 -13.30
CA ALA A 249 9.53 11.81 -12.72
C ALA A 249 10.58 11.16 -11.80
N SER A 250 10.33 9.93 -11.34
CA SER A 250 11.18 9.23 -10.37
C SER A 250 11.93 8.04 -10.97
N VAL A 251 11.32 7.34 -11.92
CA VAL A 251 11.95 6.20 -12.58
C VAL A 251 13.05 6.65 -13.53
N THR A 252 14.08 5.82 -13.67
CA THR A 252 15.09 5.99 -14.72
C THR A 252 14.47 5.61 -16.06
N GLY A 253 14.27 6.60 -16.94
CA GLY A 253 13.84 6.36 -18.32
C GLY A 253 14.99 5.96 -19.25
N SER A 254 14.67 5.42 -20.43
CA SER A 254 15.66 5.07 -21.45
C SER A 254 15.67 6.07 -22.62
N ALA A 255 16.85 6.63 -22.91
CA ALA A 255 17.07 7.48 -24.09
C ALA A 255 17.20 6.70 -25.41
N ALA A 256 17.35 5.37 -25.35
CA ALA A 256 17.47 4.49 -26.52
C ALA A 256 16.19 3.67 -26.80
N ALA A 257 15.09 3.95 -26.08
CA ALA A 257 13.92 3.09 -25.99
C ALA A 257 14.26 1.61 -25.66
N ASP A 258 15.26 1.35 -24.83
CA ASP A 258 15.66 0.01 -24.40
C ASP A 258 15.16 -0.26 -22.97
N PRO A 259 14.23 -1.19 -22.74
CA PRO A 259 13.72 -1.49 -21.40
C PRO A 259 14.79 -2.07 -20.46
N SER A 260 15.92 -2.58 -20.99
CA SER A 260 17.03 -3.04 -20.14
C SER A 260 17.88 -1.90 -19.55
N GLN A 261 17.68 -0.67 -20.03
CA GLN A 261 18.34 0.55 -19.56
C GLN A 261 17.41 1.45 -18.74
N ALA A 262 16.15 1.04 -18.56
CA ALA A 262 15.14 1.78 -17.83
C ALA A 262 14.70 0.98 -16.60
N ASP A 263 14.16 1.68 -15.62
CA ASP A 263 13.37 1.02 -14.59
C ASP A 263 12.03 0.57 -15.20
N VAL A 264 11.57 -0.60 -14.78
CA VAL A 264 10.40 -1.27 -15.38
C VAL A 264 9.30 -1.41 -14.34
N VAL A 265 8.10 -0.92 -14.69
CA VAL A 265 6.88 -1.08 -13.91
C VAL A 265 6.15 -2.33 -14.41
N TYR A 266 5.94 -3.28 -13.51
CA TYR A 266 5.17 -4.49 -13.74
C TYR A 266 3.78 -4.30 -13.16
N ILE A 267 2.78 -4.41 -14.02
CA ILE A 267 1.37 -4.34 -13.63
C ILE A 267 0.80 -5.76 -13.78
N PRO A 268 0.28 -6.38 -12.71
CA PRO A 268 -0.34 -7.70 -12.79
C PRO A 268 -1.45 -7.73 -13.84
N ASN A 269 -1.48 -8.80 -14.63
CA ASN A 269 -2.59 -9.04 -15.53
C ASN A 269 -3.88 -9.20 -14.72
N ALA A 270 -5.02 -8.75 -15.25
CA ALA A 270 -6.31 -8.82 -14.56
C ALA A 270 -6.75 -10.27 -14.17
N ASP A 271 -6.16 -11.28 -14.80
CA ASP A 271 -6.37 -12.71 -14.52
C ASP A 271 -5.26 -13.36 -13.67
N ALA A 272 -4.30 -12.56 -13.18
CA ALA A 272 -3.15 -13.00 -12.39
C ALA A 272 -2.29 -14.08 -13.08
N THR A 273 -2.26 -14.13 -14.41
CA THR A 273 -1.41 -15.06 -15.17
C THR A 273 0.04 -14.63 -15.33
N GLY A 274 0.35 -13.38 -14.97
CA GLY A 274 1.66 -12.77 -15.15
C GLY A 274 1.55 -11.25 -15.00
N PHE A 275 2.45 -10.55 -15.67
CA PHE A 275 2.55 -9.09 -15.61
C PHE A 275 2.77 -8.53 -17.01
N ASP A 276 2.11 -7.43 -17.30
CA ASP A 276 2.52 -6.52 -18.35
C ASP A 276 3.64 -5.62 -17.84
N GLN A 277 4.60 -5.33 -18.72
CA GLN A 277 5.81 -4.59 -18.40
C GLN A 277 5.82 -3.27 -19.14
N TYR A 278 6.11 -2.19 -18.42
CA TYR A 278 6.10 -0.82 -18.93
C TYR A 278 7.36 -0.08 -18.51
N PHE A 279 7.88 0.74 -19.41
CA PHE A 279 9.06 1.56 -19.14
C PHE A 279 8.88 2.95 -19.74
N TYR A 280 9.54 3.94 -19.17
CA TYR A 280 9.52 5.31 -19.70
C TYR A 280 10.67 5.49 -20.71
N SER A 281 10.36 6.01 -21.89
CA SER A 281 11.33 6.33 -22.92
C SER A 281 11.42 7.83 -23.11
N SER A 282 12.64 8.34 -23.27
CA SER A 282 12.93 9.74 -23.63
C SER A 282 13.47 9.87 -25.06
N LEU A 283 13.41 8.79 -25.85
CA LEU A 283 13.82 8.79 -27.24
C LEU A 283 12.82 9.60 -28.08
N ALA A 284 13.31 10.62 -28.79
CA ALA A 284 12.48 11.45 -29.65
C ALA A 284 11.65 10.61 -30.66
N GLY A 285 10.33 10.82 -30.69
CA GLY A 285 9.39 10.04 -31.51
C GLY A 285 8.84 8.77 -30.83
N LEU A 286 9.40 8.40 -29.69
CA LEU A 286 8.94 7.34 -28.78
C LEU A 286 8.99 7.84 -27.33
N ASP A 287 8.74 9.13 -27.11
CA ASP A 287 8.74 9.74 -25.78
C ASP A 287 7.48 9.35 -25.02
N GLY A 288 7.62 9.00 -23.74
CA GLY A 288 6.53 8.59 -22.87
C GLY A 288 6.58 7.13 -22.41
N TRP A 289 5.49 6.67 -21.80
CA TRP A 289 5.34 5.29 -21.35
C TRP A 289 5.10 4.34 -22.53
N LEU A 290 5.87 3.26 -22.57
CA LEU A 290 5.77 2.22 -23.59
C LEU A 290 5.60 0.85 -22.95
N ASN A 291 4.82 -0.01 -23.60
CA ASN A 291 4.82 -1.44 -23.30
C ASN A 291 6.17 -2.05 -23.73
N ALA A 292 6.86 -2.73 -22.82
CA ALA A 292 8.22 -3.23 -23.02
C ALA A 292 8.33 -4.30 -24.13
N ALA A 293 7.26 -5.03 -24.43
CA ALA A 293 7.26 -6.07 -25.46
C ALA A 293 6.88 -5.54 -26.84
N THR A 294 5.97 -4.57 -26.90
CA THR A 294 5.34 -4.13 -28.16
C THR A 294 5.69 -2.72 -28.59
N PHE A 295 6.28 -1.92 -27.69
CA PHE A 295 6.57 -0.49 -27.89
C PHE A 295 5.32 0.35 -28.20
N ALA A 296 4.14 -0.18 -27.91
CA ALA A 296 2.91 0.57 -27.99
C ALA A 296 2.86 1.63 -26.87
N PRO A 297 2.35 2.85 -27.16
CA PRO A 297 2.08 3.85 -26.12
C PRO A 297 1.20 3.27 -25.01
N ALA A 298 1.55 3.55 -23.76
CA ALA A 298 0.95 2.94 -22.57
C ALA A 298 0.54 3.96 -21.50
N GLY A 299 0.57 5.26 -21.81
CA GLY A 299 0.25 6.32 -20.84
C GLY A 299 -1.12 6.20 -20.16
N ASP A 300 -2.12 5.72 -20.90
CA ASP A 300 -3.49 5.50 -20.42
C ASP A 300 -3.68 4.20 -19.62
N VAL A 301 -2.63 3.39 -19.43
CA VAL A 301 -2.73 2.15 -18.65
C VAL A 301 -2.97 2.49 -17.18
N GLU A 302 -4.08 2.00 -16.64
CA GLU A 302 -4.46 2.18 -15.23
C GLU A 302 -3.54 1.38 -14.30
N LEU A 303 -3.15 1.99 -13.19
CA LEU A 303 -2.39 1.31 -12.14
C LEU A 303 -3.33 0.39 -11.34
N SER A 304 -2.92 -0.87 -11.17
CA SER A 304 -3.53 -1.80 -10.23
C SER A 304 -3.27 -1.40 -8.78
N SER A 305 -3.97 -2.03 -7.83
CA SER A 305 -3.75 -1.73 -6.41
C SER A 305 -2.35 -2.07 -5.93
N GLY A 306 -1.74 -3.14 -6.46
CA GLY A 306 -0.34 -3.46 -6.24
C GLY A 306 0.42 -3.55 -7.56
N ILE A 307 1.65 -3.04 -7.58
CA ILE A 307 2.59 -3.08 -8.71
C ILE A 307 3.95 -3.60 -8.25
N ILE A 308 4.84 -3.91 -9.20
CA ILE A 308 6.25 -4.15 -8.92
C ILE A 308 7.09 -3.17 -9.71
N VAL A 309 8.10 -2.57 -9.09
CA VAL A 309 9.09 -1.75 -9.79
C VAL A 309 10.42 -2.48 -9.77
N SER A 310 10.99 -2.67 -10.96
CA SER A 310 12.34 -3.22 -11.15
C SER A 310 13.33 -2.09 -11.40
N GLN A 311 14.44 -2.10 -10.67
CA GLN A 311 15.52 -1.10 -10.77
C GLN A 311 16.52 -1.47 -11.86
N SER A 312 16.05 -1.75 -13.07
CA SER A 312 16.91 -2.20 -14.16
C SER A 312 17.73 -1.06 -14.81
N GLY A 313 17.37 0.21 -14.57
CA GLY A 313 18.09 1.36 -15.15
C GLY A 313 19.40 1.66 -14.43
N THR A 314 19.33 2.02 -13.15
CA THR A 314 20.53 2.37 -12.35
C THR A 314 20.88 1.35 -11.28
N GLY A 315 19.91 0.53 -10.84
CA GLY A 315 20.06 -0.36 -9.68
C GLY A 315 20.16 0.37 -8.33
N ALA A 316 19.92 1.69 -8.29
CA ALA A 316 19.98 2.49 -7.07
C ALA A 316 18.60 2.62 -6.42
N ALA A 317 18.56 2.65 -5.08
CA ALA A 317 17.35 2.93 -4.32
C ALA A 317 16.84 4.36 -4.57
N PHE A 318 15.52 4.52 -4.67
CA PHE A 318 14.87 5.81 -4.85
C PHE A 318 13.45 5.82 -4.27
N ASN A 319 12.89 7.01 -4.08
CA ASN A 319 11.50 7.19 -3.66
C ASN A 319 10.68 7.63 -4.86
N ALA A 320 9.75 6.79 -5.30
CA ALA A 320 8.88 7.11 -6.43
C ALA A 320 7.74 8.01 -5.97
N VAL A 321 7.62 9.19 -6.58
CA VAL A 321 6.50 10.10 -6.31
C VAL A 321 5.26 9.55 -7.03
N GLN A 322 4.24 9.20 -6.26
CA GLN A 322 2.90 8.95 -6.78
C GLN A 322 2.00 10.15 -6.46
N SER A 323 1.50 10.80 -7.49
CA SER A 323 0.61 11.97 -7.36
C SER A 323 -0.85 11.59 -7.50
N ALA A 324 -1.70 12.28 -6.73
CA ALA A 324 -3.13 12.10 -6.78
C ALA A 324 -3.68 12.56 -8.13
N PRO A 325 -4.58 11.79 -8.77
CA PRO A 325 -5.32 12.29 -9.93
C PRO A 325 -6.02 13.60 -9.58
N ALA A 326 -6.06 14.56 -10.51
CA ALA A 326 -6.48 15.94 -10.22
C ALA A 326 -7.85 16.07 -9.54
N PHE A 327 -8.80 15.15 -9.82
CA PHE A 327 -10.13 15.18 -9.23
C PHE A 327 -10.17 14.81 -7.73
N TYR A 328 -9.06 14.33 -7.15
CA TYR A 328 -8.95 14.10 -5.70
C TYR A 328 -8.74 15.40 -4.92
N ALA A 329 -8.35 16.50 -5.58
CA ALA A 329 -8.15 17.79 -4.92
C ALA A 329 -9.46 18.40 -4.37
N ASP A 330 -10.62 17.91 -4.84
CA ASP A 330 -11.96 18.38 -4.47
C ASP A 330 -12.66 17.47 -3.42
N LEU A 331 -11.93 16.51 -2.82
CA LEU A 331 -12.45 15.49 -1.88
C LEU A 331 -12.20 15.81 -0.40
#